data_AF-A0A0C2Y916-F1
#
_entry.id   AF-A0A0C2Y916-F1
#
_cell.length_a   1.000
_cell.length_b   1.000
_cell.length_c   1.000
_cell.angle_alpha   90.00
_cell.angle_beta   90.00
_cell.angle_gamma   90.00
#
_symmetry.space_group_name_H-M   'P 1'
#
loop_
_entity.id
_entity.type
_entity.pdbx_description
1 polymer ?
#
loop_
_entity_poly.entity_id
_entity_poly.type
_entity_poly.pdbx_seq_one_letter_code
_entity_poly.pdbx_strand_id
1 'polypeptide(L)'
;IPAGHTFLELQLVSVEGKAAAEKLLTQAGNRCPDAFDMYIYNDFFAYGVLDLVDKTLSSLQSKIKKKEWEEAYTTLEGFIIFLGFESVWAQCDDGDRVDVTNKTIGASAIAVLRGLDKENKLDAAHFPSLEALLKNLVTLSEEMDGSSYGLLCKAIARRIFSDKSEEELNLEISQMEEWVDGLDDEEKEEASAELKALKKKREAPEFKPWYNKGKVCDEKTKNPDFTLSRVWKEYKDYISGAPSLPMRGPAKWDISKWTAAERRPFEFDAMD
;
A
#
# COMPACT_ATOMS: atom_id res chain seq x y z
N ILE A 1 19.68 6.40 10.21
CA ILE A 1 18.22 6.20 9.97
C ILE A 1 17.42 6.68 11.20
N PRO A 2 16.24 7.35 11.06
CA PRO A 2 15.43 7.74 12.22
C PRO A 2 15.06 6.56 13.13
N ALA A 3 14.97 6.80 14.44
CA ALA A 3 14.58 5.75 15.39
C ALA A 3 13.20 5.18 15.06
N GLY A 4 13.04 3.87 15.18
CA GLY A 4 11.79 3.17 14.83
C GLY A 4 11.49 3.09 13.33
N HIS A 5 12.46 3.43 12.45
CA HIS A 5 12.31 3.36 10.99
C HIS A 5 13.39 2.48 10.36
N THR A 6 13.10 2.01 9.16
CA THR A 6 13.99 1.22 8.30
C THR A 6 13.63 1.49 6.84
N PHE A 7 14.24 0.76 5.92
CA PHE A 7 13.89 0.80 4.50
C PHE A 7 13.31 -0.53 4.02
N LEU A 8 12.47 -0.42 3.00
CA LEU A 8 11.97 -1.50 2.16
C LEU A 8 11.99 -0.99 0.72
N GLU A 9 12.76 -1.61 -0.18
CA GLU A 9 12.99 -1.13 -1.56
C GLU A 9 13.36 0.37 -1.64
N LEU A 10 14.34 0.80 -0.83
CA LEU A 10 14.76 2.21 -0.69
C LEU A 10 13.68 3.20 -0.24
N GLN A 11 12.52 2.72 0.21
CA GLN A 11 11.47 3.54 0.79
C GLN A 11 11.58 3.54 2.31
N LEU A 12 11.69 4.73 2.90
CA LEU A 12 11.69 4.86 4.36
C LEU A 12 10.32 4.47 4.89
N VAL A 13 10.28 3.55 5.85
CA VAL A 13 9.08 2.98 6.44
C VAL A 13 9.26 2.86 7.95
N SER A 14 8.19 2.98 8.73
CA SER A 14 8.26 2.60 10.14
C SER A 14 8.52 1.09 10.29
N VAL A 15 9.21 0.67 11.35
CA VAL A 15 9.43 -0.76 11.64
C VAL A 15 8.09 -1.51 11.78
N GLU A 16 7.09 -0.86 12.37
CA GLU A 16 5.74 -1.41 12.50
C GLU A 16 5.01 -1.52 11.16
N GLY A 17 5.15 -0.52 10.29
CA GLY A 17 4.60 -0.52 8.94
C GLY A 17 5.20 -1.62 8.07
N LYS A 18 6.53 -1.81 8.12
CA LYS A 18 7.22 -2.93 7.47
C LYS A 18 6.67 -4.27 7.97
N ALA A 19 6.62 -4.48 9.29
CA ALA A 19 6.11 -5.73 9.86
C ALA A 19 4.64 -5.99 9.49
N ALA A 20 3.82 -4.94 9.39
CA ALA A 20 2.44 -5.06 8.92
C ALA A 20 2.36 -5.49 7.45
N ALA A 21 3.20 -4.93 6.57
CA ALA A 21 3.30 -5.31 5.16
C ALA A 21 3.77 -6.76 5.00
N GLU A 22 4.88 -7.15 5.64
CA GLU A 22 5.45 -8.51 5.58
C GLU A 22 4.44 -9.57 6.05
N LYS A 23 3.67 -9.25 7.11
CA LYS A 23 2.60 -10.12 7.58
C LYS A 23 1.52 -10.32 6.53
N LEU A 24 1.12 -9.25 5.83
CA LEU A 24 0.12 -9.35 4.75
C LEU A 24 0.68 -10.12 3.56
N LEU A 25 1.94 -9.91 3.18
CA LEU A 25 2.62 -10.64 2.10
C LEU A 25 2.72 -12.14 2.40
N THR A 26 3.13 -12.50 3.62
CA THR A 26 3.12 -13.90 4.07
C THR A 26 1.72 -14.51 3.98
N GLN A 27 0.70 -13.74 4.36
CA GLN A 27 -0.68 -14.17 4.25
C GLN A 27 -1.17 -14.30 2.80
N ALA A 28 -0.70 -13.44 1.89
CA ALA A 28 -1.00 -13.53 0.47
C ALA A 28 -0.35 -14.77 -0.16
N GLY A 29 0.93 -15.04 0.13
CA GLY A 29 1.61 -16.27 -0.32
C GLY A 29 0.86 -17.55 0.07
N ASN A 30 0.29 -17.61 1.28
CA ASN A 30 -0.55 -18.73 1.73
C ASN A 30 -1.89 -18.89 0.96
N ARG A 31 -2.24 -17.94 0.09
CA ARG A 31 -3.43 -17.94 -0.77
C ARG A 31 -3.08 -18.06 -2.25
N CYS A 32 -1.80 -18.06 -2.63
CA CYS A 32 -1.35 -18.14 -4.01
C CYS A 32 -1.32 -19.61 -4.45
N PRO A 33 -2.18 -20.05 -5.41
CA PRO A 33 -2.19 -21.44 -5.87
C PRO A 33 -0.84 -21.89 -6.45
N ASP A 34 -0.11 -20.99 -7.12
CA ASP A 34 1.20 -21.29 -7.70
C ASP A 34 2.24 -21.62 -6.62
N ALA A 35 2.14 -21.03 -5.42
CA ALA A 35 3.00 -21.38 -4.28
C ALA A 35 2.73 -22.80 -3.73
N PHE A 36 1.69 -23.48 -4.23
CA PHE A 36 1.31 -24.84 -3.85
C PHE A 36 1.22 -25.80 -5.04
N ASP A 37 1.74 -25.43 -6.22
CA ASP A 37 1.66 -26.22 -7.46
C ASP A 37 0.21 -26.60 -7.83
N MET A 38 -0.72 -25.64 -7.68
CA MET A 38 -2.15 -25.84 -7.89
C MET A 38 -2.75 -24.83 -8.86
N TYR A 39 -3.86 -25.22 -9.49
CA TYR A 39 -4.77 -24.31 -10.18
C TYR A 39 -6.22 -24.50 -9.69
N ILE A 40 -6.85 -23.43 -9.21
CA ILE A 40 -8.21 -23.47 -8.64
C ILE A 40 -9.23 -22.82 -9.60
N TYR A 41 -9.00 -21.54 -9.93
CA TYR A 41 -9.61 -20.78 -11.02
C TYR A 41 -8.82 -19.46 -11.19
N ASN A 42 -8.93 -18.80 -12.35
CA ASN A 42 -8.08 -17.65 -12.74
C ASN A 42 -7.95 -16.57 -11.65
N ASP A 43 -9.06 -16.16 -11.04
CA ASP A 43 -9.07 -15.06 -10.07
C ASP A 43 -8.92 -15.50 -8.60
N PHE A 44 -8.64 -16.78 -8.33
CA PHE A 44 -8.60 -17.27 -6.94
C PHE A 44 -7.65 -16.43 -6.09
N PHE A 45 -6.45 -16.15 -6.61
CA PHE A 45 -5.45 -15.40 -5.88
C PHE A 45 -5.87 -13.94 -5.69
N ALA A 46 -6.36 -13.28 -6.75
CA ALA A 46 -6.86 -11.91 -6.69
C ALA A 46 -7.96 -11.74 -5.61
N TYR A 47 -8.95 -12.64 -5.57
CA TYR A 47 -9.98 -12.62 -4.52
C TYR A 47 -9.44 -12.96 -3.14
N GLY A 48 -8.44 -13.84 -3.05
CA GLY A 48 -7.73 -14.13 -1.81
C GLY A 48 -6.99 -12.90 -1.25
N VAL A 49 -6.36 -12.11 -2.11
CA VAL A 49 -5.73 -10.83 -1.73
C VAL A 49 -6.81 -9.82 -1.34
N LEU A 50 -7.92 -9.73 -2.07
CA LEU A 50 -9.03 -8.84 -1.71
C LEU A 50 -9.64 -9.18 -0.33
N ASP A 51 -9.67 -10.44 0.09
CA ASP A 51 -10.06 -10.80 1.48
C ASP A 51 -9.12 -10.16 2.53
N LEU A 52 -7.81 -10.05 2.25
CA LEU A 52 -6.86 -9.35 3.12
C LEU A 52 -7.07 -7.83 3.09
N VAL A 53 -7.33 -7.28 1.91
CA VAL A 53 -7.68 -5.88 1.71
C VAL A 53 -8.92 -5.52 2.53
N ASP A 54 -9.99 -6.31 2.43
CA ASP A 54 -11.27 -6.06 3.11
C ASP A 54 -11.13 -6.06 4.64
N LYS A 55 -10.32 -6.99 5.17
CA LYS A 55 -10.00 -7.07 6.60
C LYS A 55 -9.16 -5.88 7.06
N THR A 56 -8.17 -5.49 6.26
CA THR A 56 -7.29 -4.35 6.57
C THR A 56 -8.05 -3.03 6.54
N LEU A 57 -8.88 -2.81 5.52
CA LEU A 57 -9.76 -1.65 5.42
C LEU A 57 -10.77 -1.58 6.59
N SER A 58 -11.32 -2.71 7.02
CA SER A 58 -12.21 -2.78 8.18
C SER A 58 -11.48 -2.40 9.48
N SER A 59 -10.25 -2.88 9.66
CA SER A 59 -9.39 -2.52 10.80
C SER A 59 -9.03 -1.03 10.78
N LEU A 60 -8.62 -0.50 9.62
CA LEU A 60 -8.30 0.90 9.42
C LEU A 60 -9.50 1.81 9.72
N GLN A 61 -10.67 1.47 9.19
CA GLN A 61 -11.91 2.19 9.46
C GLN A 61 -12.28 2.20 10.95
N SER A 62 -12.04 1.10 11.67
CA SER A 62 -12.25 1.06 13.12
C SER A 62 -11.35 2.06 13.84
N LYS A 63 -10.06 2.15 13.48
CA LYS A 63 -9.11 3.11 14.07
C LYS A 63 -9.51 4.55 13.76
N ILE A 64 -9.89 4.84 12.51
CA ILE A 64 -10.37 6.16 12.08
C ILE A 64 -11.61 6.59 12.88
N LYS A 65 -12.58 5.69 13.09
CA LYS A 65 -13.78 5.98 13.91
C LYS A 65 -13.45 6.33 15.36
N LYS A 66 -12.44 5.67 15.92
CA LYS A 66 -11.95 5.93 17.28
C LYS A 66 -11.00 7.13 17.36
N LYS A 67 -10.60 7.71 16.22
CA LYS A 67 -9.61 8.78 16.10
C LYS A 67 -8.21 8.35 16.60
N GLU A 68 -7.90 7.07 16.47
CA GLU A 68 -6.58 6.49 16.69
C GLU A 68 -5.70 6.78 15.46
N TRP A 69 -5.36 8.05 15.23
CA TRP A 69 -4.78 8.50 13.95
C TRP A 69 -3.36 8.02 13.70
N GLU A 70 -2.54 7.94 14.73
CA GLU A 70 -1.17 7.41 14.64
C GLU A 70 -1.21 5.91 14.31
N GLU A 71 -2.05 5.14 15.00
CA GLU A 71 -2.22 3.71 14.71
C GLU A 71 -2.89 3.49 13.35
N ALA A 72 -3.78 4.38 12.92
CA ALA A 72 -4.35 4.37 11.58
C ALA A 72 -3.30 4.69 10.51
N TYR A 73 -2.39 5.62 10.77
CA TYR A 73 -1.26 5.92 9.90
C TYR A 73 -0.36 4.71 9.72
N THR A 74 0.10 4.08 10.81
CA THR A 74 0.95 2.88 10.73
C THR A 74 0.25 1.73 9.99
N THR A 75 -1.05 1.55 10.23
CA THR A 75 -1.85 0.55 9.49
C THR A 75 -1.91 0.89 7.99
N LEU A 76 -2.13 2.15 7.65
CA LEU A 76 -2.20 2.62 6.27
C LEU A 76 -0.84 2.49 5.56
N GLU A 77 0.26 2.81 6.23
CA GLU A 77 1.61 2.70 5.70
C GLU A 77 1.92 1.27 5.23
N GLY A 78 1.83 0.30 6.14
CA GLY A 78 2.06 -1.11 5.79
C GLY A 78 1.05 -1.64 4.75
N PHE A 79 -0.18 -1.15 4.78
CA PHE A 79 -1.21 -1.54 3.83
C PHE A 79 -0.92 -1.05 2.41
N ILE A 80 -0.50 0.22 2.23
CA ILE A 80 -0.17 0.76 0.91
C ILE A 80 1.08 0.08 0.32
N ILE A 81 2.07 -0.24 1.16
CA ILE A 81 3.22 -1.05 0.74
C ILE A 81 2.75 -2.41 0.24
N PHE A 82 1.93 -3.12 1.02
CA PHE A 82 1.38 -4.41 0.62
C PHE A 82 0.67 -4.36 -0.73
N LEU A 83 -0.15 -3.34 -0.99
CA LEU A 83 -0.84 -3.18 -2.27
C LEU A 83 0.12 -2.98 -3.46
N GLY A 84 1.27 -2.35 -3.23
CA GLY A 84 2.31 -2.17 -4.24
C GLY A 84 2.96 -3.50 -4.65
N PHE A 85 3.25 -4.37 -3.68
CA PHE A 85 3.77 -5.71 -3.92
C PHE A 85 2.72 -6.64 -4.54
N GLU A 86 1.48 -6.58 -4.07
CA GLU A 86 0.41 -7.53 -4.45
C GLU A 86 -0.60 -6.92 -5.42
N SER A 87 -0.12 -6.30 -6.50
CA SER A 87 -0.95 -5.59 -7.50
C SER A 87 -2.05 -6.45 -8.16
N VAL A 88 -1.99 -7.78 -8.01
CA VAL A 88 -3.02 -8.74 -8.44
C VAL A 88 -4.41 -8.45 -7.84
N TRP A 89 -4.50 -7.73 -6.73
CA TRP A 89 -5.78 -7.32 -6.12
C TRP A 89 -6.67 -6.53 -7.10
N ALA A 90 -6.06 -5.78 -8.03
CA ALA A 90 -6.74 -4.96 -9.02
C ALA A 90 -7.02 -5.71 -10.35
N GLN A 91 -6.66 -6.99 -10.44
CA GLN A 91 -6.69 -7.78 -11.67
C GLN A 91 -7.78 -8.87 -11.68
N CYS A 92 -8.76 -8.82 -10.76
CA CYS A 92 -9.91 -9.74 -10.82
C CYS A 92 -10.94 -9.32 -11.88
N ASP A 93 -11.79 -10.26 -12.31
CA ASP A 93 -12.89 -10.04 -13.26
C ASP A 93 -14.03 -9.17 -12.69
N ASP A 94 -13.94 -8.75 -11.42
CA ASP A 94 -14.92 -7.89 -10.74
C ASP A 94 -14.40 -6.45 -10.64
N GLY A 95 -14.42 -5.74 -11.79
CA GLY A 95 -13.96 -4.35 -11.88
C GLY A 95 -14.71 -3.38 -10.97
N ASP A 96 -16.02 -3.58 -10.77
CA ASP A 96 -16.81 -2.76 -9.84
C ASP A 96 -16.29 -2.90 -8.39
N ARG A 97 -15.89 -4.11 -7.97
CA ARG A 97 -15.24 -4.34 -6.66
C ARG A 97 -13.93 -3.58 -6.54
N VAL A 98 -13.11 -3.64 -7.59
CA VAL A 98 -11.81 -2.93 -7.63
C VAL A 98 -12.04 -1.43 -7.49
N ASP A 99 -13.01 -0.86 -8.20
CA ASP A 99 -13.36 0.56 -8.14
C ASP A 99 -13.82 1.00 -6.74
N VAL A 100 -14.75 0.28 -6.11
CA VAL A 100 -15.22 0.63 -4.76
C VAL A 100 -14.13 0.43 -3.72
N THR A 101 -13.23 -0.54 -3.92
CA THR A 101 -12.07 -0.77 -3.04
C THR A 101 -11.07 0.38 -3.14
N ASN A 102 -10.69 0.78 -4.37
CA ASN A 102 -9.79 1.91 -4.61
C ASN A 102 -10.34 3.23 -4.04
N LYS A 103 -11.63 3.51 -4.27
CA LYS A 103 -12.30 4.67 -3.65
C LYS A 103 -12.20 4.63 -2.13
N THR A 104 -12.35 3.45 -1.53
CA THR A 104 -12.28 3.26 -0.07
C THR A 104 -10.86 3.42 0.48
N ILE A 105 -9.84 2.94 -0.25
CA ILE A 105 -8.43 3.18 0.07
C ILE A 105 -8.16 4.69 0.09
N GLY A 106 -8.50 5.38 -1.00
CA GLY A 106 -8.34 6.84 -1.11
C GLY A 106 -9.07 7.60 -0.01
N ALA A 107 -10.36 7.31 0.22
CA ALA A 107 -11.15 7.98 1.26
C ALA A 107 -10.58 7.75 2.67
N SER A 108 -10.07 6.54 2.94
CA SER A 108 -9.44 6.19 4.23
C SER A 108 -8.12 6.94 4.40
N ALA A 109 -7.29 6.97 3.37
CA ALA A 109 -6.03 7.72 3.38
C ALA A 109 -6.26 9.21 3.64
N ILE A 110 -7.20 9.84 2.91
CA ILE A 110 -7.53 11.26 3.10
C ILE A 110 -8.11 11.51 4.51
N ALA A 111 -8.89 10.58 5.07
CA ALA A 111 -9.40 10.71 6.42
C ALA A 111 -8.28 10.68 7.48
N VAL A 112 -7.31 9.77 7.35
CA VAL A 112 -6.13 9.71 8.23
C VAL A 112 -5.30 10.98 8.13
N LEU A 113 -4.92 11.38 6.91
CA LEU A 113 -4.11 12.58 6.68
C LEU A 113 -4.79 13.84 7.24
N ARG A 114 -6.09 14.03 6.98
CA ARG A 114 -6.85 15.16 7.55
C ARG A 114 -7.04 15.06 9.06
N GLY A 115 -7.08 13.85 9.62
CA GLY A 115 -7.12 13.62 11.06
C GLY A 115 -5.85 14.14 11.73
N LEU A 116 -4.70 13.72 11.23
CA LEU A 116 -3.38 14.15 11.69
C LEU A 116 -3.15 15.66 11.49
N ASP A 117 -3.57 16.21 10.34
CA ASP A 117 -3.44 17.64 10.03
C ASP A 117 -4.23 18.50 11.03
N LYS A 118 -5.45 18.06 11.41
CA LYS A 118 -6.26 18.74 12.44
C LYS A 118 -5.63 18.73 13.83
N GLU A 119 -4.80 17.73 14.12
CA GLU A 119 -4.05 17.63 15.37
C GLU A 119 -2.69 18.34 15.29
N ASN A 120 -2.35 18.96 14.15
CA ASN A 120 -1.05 19.57 13.86
C ASN A 120 0.12 18.58 13.99
N LYS A 121 -0.11 17.32 13.63
CA LYS A 121 0.90 16.25 13.64
C LYS A 121 1.31 15.81 12.23
N LEU A 122 0.67 16.31 11.18
CA LEU A 122 0.98 15.91 9.80
C LEU A 122 2.26 16.62 9.31
N ASP A 123 3.40 16.11 9.74
CA ASP A 123 4.73 16.60 9.39
C ASP A 123 5.78 15.47 9.45
N ALA A 124 6.98 15.77 8.94
CA ALA A 124 8.10 14.83 8.86
C ALA A 124 8.75 14.50 10.21
N ALA A 125 8.57 15.33 11.23
CA ALA A 125 9.15 15.12 12.55
C ALA A 125 8.36 14.06 13.34
N HIS A 126 7.03 14.09 13.23
CA HIS A 126 6.16 13.06 13.80
C HIS A 126 6.12 11.79 12.94
N PHE A 127 6.13 11.95 11.61
CA PHE A 127 6.07 10.84 10.66
C PHE A 127 7.21 10.91 9.64
N PRO A 128 8.42 10.43 9.98
CA PRO A 128 9.57 10.45 9.08
C PRO A 128 9.31 9.80 7.71
N SER A 129 8.50 8.75 7.66
CA SER A 129 8.11 8.05 6.43
C SER A 129 6.99 8.72 5.61
N LEU A 130 6.49 9.88 6.04
CA LEU A 130 5.31 10.52 5.41
C LEU A 130 5.52 10.78 3.91
N GLU A 131 6.71 11.17 3.48
CA GLU A 131 6.96 11.36 2.05
C GLU A 131 6.80 10.05 1.26
N ALA A 132 7.33 8.94 1.77
CA ALA A 132 7.23 7.64 1.12
C ALA A 132 5.77 7.18 1.02
N LEU A 133 5.00 7.30 2.10
CA LEU A 133 3.57 7.00 2.09
C LEU A 133 2.81 7.85 1.07
N LEU A 134 3.03 9.17 1.04
CA LEU A 134 2.37 10.05 0.08
C LEU A 134 2.76 9.72 -1.37
N LYS A 135 4.03 9.38 -1.61
CA LYS A 135 4.51 8.95 -2.93
C LYS A 135 3.79 7.67 -3.37
N ASN A 136 3.68 6.66 -2.51
CA ASN A 136 3.02 5.41 -2.85
C ASN A 136 1.51 5.59 -3.07
N LEU A 137 0.85 6.44 -2.28
CA LEU A 137 -0.54 6.81 -2.51
C LEU A 137 -0.73 7.52 -3.87
N VAL A 138 0.23 8.35 -4.27
CA VAL A 138 0.20 8.99 -5.59
C VAL A 138 0.40 7.98 -6.71
N THR A 139 1.38 7.09 -6.60
CA THR A 139 1.60 6.01 -7.58
C THR A 139 0.34 5.17 -7.73
N LEU A 140 -0.22 4.67 -6.63
CA LEU A 140 -1.46 3.90 -6.63
C LEU A 140 -2.62 4.66 -7.28
N SER A 141 -2.75 5.96 -6.97
CA SER A 141 -3.77 6.81 -7.58
C SER A 141 -3.58 6.96 -9.10
N GLU A 142 -2.34 7.07 -9.56
CA GLU A 142 -2.00 7.24 -10.98
C GLU A 142 -2.20 5.94 -11.79
N GLU A 143 -2.08 4.78 -11.14
CA GLU A 143 -2.33 3.46 -11.72
C GLU A 143 -3.82 3.12 -11.79
N MET A 144 -4.64 3.72 -10.92
CA MET A 144 -6.07 3.45 -10.83
C MET A 144 -6.91 4.51 -11.55
N ASP A 145 -7.67 4.08 -12.57
CA ASP A 145 -8.55 4.94 -13.35
C ASP A 145 -9.57 5.71 -12.49
N GLY A 146 -9.78 6.98 -12.84
CA GLY A 146 -10.78 7.84 -12.21
C GLY A 146 -10.48 8.27 -10.77
N SER A 147 -9.33 7.89 -10.19
CA SER A 147 -8.98 8.24 -8.83
C SER A 147 -8.44 9.68 -8.73
N SER A 148 -8.73 10.36 -7.61
CA SER A 148 -8.33 11.78 -7.42
C SER A 148 -7.61 12.05 -6.10
N TYR A 149 -7.46 11.05 -5.24
CA TYR A 149 -6.80 11.23 -3.93
C TYR A 149 -5.30 11.51 -4.09
N GLY A 150 -4.65 11.02 -5.15
CA GLY A 150 -3.26 11.32 -5.47
C GLY A 150 -3.00 12.82 -5.68
N LEU A 151 -3.94 13.58 -6.25
CA LEU A 151 -3.79 15.03 -6.40
C LEU A 151 -3.71 15.75 -5.03
N LEU A 152 -4.44 15.25 -4.04
CA LEU A 152 -4.45 15.78 -2.68
C LEU A 152 -3.19 15.34 -1.93
N CYS A 153 -2.79 14.06 -2.03
CA CYS A 153 -1.54 13.56 -1.46
C CYS A 153 -0.33 14.34 -2.00
N LYS A 154 -0.32 14.65 -3.31
CA LYS A 154 0.72 15.47 -3.96
C LYS A 154 0.69 16.92 -3.47
N ALA A 155 -0.50 17.49 -3.22
CA ALA A 155 -0.63 18.83 -2.63
C ALA A 155 -0.03 18.89 -1.21
N ILE A 156 -0.36 17.91 -0.36
CA ILE A 156 0.21 17.76 0.99
C ILE A 156 1.73 17.62 0.91
N ALA A 157 2.23 16.74 0.06
CA ALA A 157 3.67 16.53 -0.09
C ALA A 157 4.38 17.81 -0.53
N ARG A 158 3.78 18.57 -1.46
CA ARG A 158 4.34 19.86 -1.88
C ARG A 158 4.35 20.87 -0.73
N ARG A 159 3.29 20.96 0.07
CA ARG A 159 3.24 21.85 1.24
C ARG A 159 4.32 21.54 2.28
N ILE A 160 4.58 20.26 2.54
CA ILE A 160 5.47 19.82 3.61
C ILE A 160 6.93 19.76 3.16
N PHE A 161 7.18 19.37 1.91
CA PHE A 161 8.52 19.01 1.44
C PHE A 161 9.07 19.90 0.31
N SER A 162 8.36 20.93 -0.16
CA SER A 162 8.85 21.79 -1.26
C SER A 162 10.19 22.46 -0.96
N ASP A 163 10.44 22.73 0.31
CA ASP A 163 11.54 23.56 0.77
C ASP A 163 12.68 22.72 1.37
N LYS A 164 12.71 21.40 1.10
CA LYS A 164 13.79 20.53 1.55
C LYS A 164 15.14 21.05 1.09
N SER A 165 16.07 21.16 2.04
CA SER A 165 17.42 21.62 1.76
C SER A 165 18.23 20.54 1.04
N GLU A 166 19.34 20.94 0.40
CA GLU A 166 20.25 19.98 -0.22
C GLU A 166 20.87 19.04 0.82
N GLU A 167 21.12 19.54 2.04
CA GLU A 167 21.61 18.77 3.17
C GLU A 167 20.61 17.69 3.62
N GLU A 168 19.31 18.03 3.71
CA GLU A 168 18.26 17.05 4.07
C GLU A 168 18.17 15.94 3.02
N LEU A 169 18.17 16.32 1.74
CA LEU A 169 18.14 15.35 0.66
C LEU A 169 19.43 14.49 0.64
N ASN A 170 20.60 15.06 0.93
CA ASN A 170 21.85 14.30 1.03
C ASN A 170 21.84 13.33 2.22
N LEU A 171 21.26 13.74 3.34
CA LEU A 171 21.08 12.89 4.51
C LEU A 171 20.25 11.64 4.17
N GLU A 172 19.16 11.79 3.39
CA GLU A 172 18.35 10.64 2.94
C GLU A 172 19.17 9.63 2.13
N ILE A 173 20.01 10.12 1.21
CA ILE A 173 20.89 9.25 0.42
C ILE A 173 21.89 8.52 1.32
N SER A 174 22.51 9.22 2.27
CA SER A 174 23.45 8.57 3.20
C SER A 174 22.77 7.54 4.10
N GLN A 175 21.52 7.76 4.50
CA GLN A 175 20.75 6.76 5.24
C GLN A 175 20.41 5.52 4.39
N MET A 176 20.12 5.71 3.10
CA MET A 176 19.93 4.59 2.17
C MET A 176 21.23 3.82 1.96
N GLU A 177 22.38 4.52 1.82
CA GLU A 177 23.70 3.87 1.73
C GLU A 177 23.99 3.03 2.97
N GLU A 178 23.79 3.60 4.17
CA GLU A 178 23.95 2.89 5.45
C GLU A 178 23.08 1.63 5.51
N TRP A 179 21.82 1.71 5.04
CA TRP A 179 20.92 0.57 4.99
C TRP A 179 21.37 -0.50 3.99
N VAL A 180 21.66 -0.11 2.74
CA VAL A 180 22.14 -1.03 1.69
C VAL A 180 23.42 -1.74 2.12
N ASP A 181 24.29 -1.05 2.84
CA ASP A 181 25.54 -1.66 3.33
C ASP A 181 25.34 -2.75 4.37
N GLY A 182 24.21 -2.73 5.09
CA GLY A 182 23.84 -3.71 6.09
C GLY A 182 23.01 -4.90 5.58
N LEU A 183 22.68 -4.94 4.28
CA LEU A 183 21.97 -6.06 3.65
C LEU A 183 22.89 -7.26 3.40
N ASP A 184 22.29 -8.44 3.18
CA ASP A 184 23.03 -9.61 2.70
C ASP A 184 23.44 -9.45 1.22
N ASP A 185 24.31 -10.33 0.73
CA ASP A 185 24.90 -10.19 -0.60
C ASP A 185 23.85 -10.19 -1.74
N GLU A 186 22.75 -10.93 -1.59
CA GLU A 186 21.69 -11.04 -2.61
C GLU A 186 20.84 -9.77 -2.64
N GLU A 187 20.31 -9.34 -1.49
CA GLU A 187 19.51 -8.12 -1.38
C GLU A 187 20.35 -6.86 -1.68
N LYS A 188 21.64 -6.88 -1.33
CA LYS A 188 22.55 -5.75 -1.52
C LYS A 188 22.81 -5.44 -2.97
N GLU A 189 22.91 -6.44 -3.85
CA GLU A 189 23.18 -6.21 -5.28
C GLU A 189 22.04 -5.39 -5.92
N GLU A 190 20.79 -5.83 -5.71
CA GLU A 190 19.60 -5.18 -6.25
C GLU A 190 19.43 -3.76 -5.66
N ALA A 191 19.50 -3.64 -4.34
CA ALA A 191 19.33 -2.35 -3.68
C ALA A 191 20.44 -1.34 -4.04
N SER A 192 21.69 -1.81 -4.24
CA SER A 192 22.80 -0.98 -4.71
C SER A 192 22.58 -0.46 -6.12
N ALA A 193 22.05 -1.30 -7.02
CA ALA A 193 21.74 -0.92 -8.39
C ALA A 193 20.62 0.14 -8.43
N GLU A 194 19.57 -0.03 -7.63
CA GLU A 194 18.47 0.93 -7.53
C GLU A 194 18.95 2.27 -6.93
N LEU A 195 19.77 2.23 -5.87
CA LEU A 195 20.30 3.44 -5.23
C LEU A 195 21.20 4.23 -6.17
N LYS A 196 22.00 3.53 -6.99
CA LYS A 196 22.82 4.15 -8.03
C LYS A 196 21.96 4.82 -9.10
N ALA A 197 20.86 4.19 -9.52
CA ALA A 197 19.92 4.78 -10.46
C ALA A 197 19.24 6.03 -9.90
N LEU A 198 18.86 5.99 -8.61
CA LEU A 198 18.27 7.13 -7.89
C LEU A 198 19.23 8.33 -7.84
N LYS A 199 20.49 8.11 -7.44
CA LYS A 199 21.54 9.15 -7.41
C LYS A 199 21.74 9.80 -8.78
N LYS A 200 21.90 8.97 -9.83
CA LYS A 200 22.06 9.47 -11.20
C LYS A 200 20.87 10.31 -11.66
N LYS A 201 19.64 9.91 -11.30
CA LYS A 201 18.42 10.67 -11.62
C LYS A 201 18.39 12.03 -10.91
N ARG A 202 18.93 12.11 -9.69
CA ARG A 202 18.99 13.33 -8.88
C ARG A 202 20.05 14.32 -9.36
N GLU A 203 21.17 13.83 -9.87
CA GLU A 203 22.23 14.65 -10.47
C GLU A 203 21.84 15.27 -11.82
N ALA A 204 20.74 14.84 -12.43
CA ALA A 204 20.28 15.38 -13.70
C ALA A 204 19.90 16.88 -13.57
N PRO A 205 20.32 17.77 -14.51
CA PRO A 205 20.04 19.20 -14.43
C PRO A 205 18.55 19.57 -14.35
N GLU A 206 17.68 18.70 -14.85
CA GLU A 206 16.22 18.88 -14.86
C GLU A 206 15.52 18.15 -13.70
N PHE A 207 16.28 17.64 -12.72
CA PHE A 207 15.71 16.92 -11.60
C PHE A 207 14.73 17.82 -10.84
N LYS A 208 13.51 17.32 -10.72
CA LYS A 208 12.49 17.86 -9.84
C LYS A 208 12.02 16.72 -8.94
N PRO A 209 11.86 16.96 -7.63
CA PRO A 209 11.17 16.02 -6.77
C PRO A 209 9.78 15.67 -7.32
N TRP A 210 9.30 14.47 -7.02
CA TRP A 210 8.04 13.97 -7.57
C TRP A 210 6.84 14.86 -7.21
N TYR A 211 6.82 15.44 -6.00
CA TYR A 211 5.78 16.35 -5.53
C TYR A 211 5.81 17.73 -6.23
N ASN A 212 6.92 18.10 -6.87
CA ASN A 212 7.04 19.34 -7.67
C ASN A 212 6.63 19.16 -9.13
N LYS A 213 6.23 17.95 -9.54
CA LYS A 213 5.77 17.65 -10.91
C LYS A 213 4.24 17.70 -11.00
N GLY A 214 3.74 18.02 -12.18
CA GLY A 214 2.31 17.88 -12.50
C GLY A 214 1.36 18.78 -11.70
N LYS A 215 0.08 18.46 -11.82
CA LYS A 215 -1.03 19.19 -11.18
C LYS A 215 -1.21 18.76 -9.73
N VAL A 216 -1.72 19.68 -8.91
CA VAL A 216 -2.20 19.45 -7.55
C VAL A 216 -3.59 20.06 -7.42
N CYS A 217 -4.38 19.60 -6.44
CA CYS A 217 -5.65 20.22 -6.09
C CYS A 217 -5.52 21.12 -4.85
N ASP A 218 -6.59 21.84 -4.49
CA ASP A 218 -6.71 22.45 -3.16
C ASP A 218 -6.87 21.33 -2.12
N GLU A 219 -6.07 21.31 -1.06
CA GLU A 219 -6.15 20.32 0.04
C GLU A 219 -7.52 20.33 0.74
N LYS A 220 -8.20 21.49 0.70
CA LYS A 220 -9.55 21.68 1.25
C LYS A 220 -10.65 21.32 0.26
N THR A 221 -10.32 20.78 -0.92
CA THR A 221 -11.28 20.34 -1.92
C THR A 221 -12.32 19.40 -1.30
N LYS A 222 -13.58 19.75 -1.52
CA LYS A 222 -14.73 18.92 -1.15
C LYS A 222 -15.06 18.00 -2.31
N ASN A 223 -14.41 16.84 -2.35
CA ASN A 223 -14.80 15.75 -3.24
C ASN A 223 -15.69 14.76 -2.46
N PRO A 224 -16.88 14.38 -2.96
CA PRO A 224 -17.67 13.30 -2.38
C PRO A 224 -16.90 11.99 -2.17
N ASP A 225 -15.92 11.67 -3.01
CA ASP A 225 -15.05 10.49 -2.89
C ASP A 225 -14.05 10.58 -1.75
N PHE A 226 -13.86 11.77 -1.16
CA PHE A 226 -13.06 11.94 0.07
C PHE A 226 -13.91 11.86 1.33
N THR A 227 -15.22 11.58 1.20
CA THR A 227 -16.14 11.46 2.34
C THR A 227 -16.22 10.01 2.77
N LEU A 228 -15.35 9.60 3.71
CA LEU A 228 -15.22 8.21 4.14
C LEU A 228 -16.53 7.58 4.62
N SER A 229 -17.42 8.30 5.31
CA SER A 229 -18.70 7.73 5.74
C SER A 229 -19.60 7.30 4.58
N ARG A 230 -19.61 8.08 3.49
CA ARG A 230 -20.36 7.77 2.26
C ARG A 230 -19.71 6.60 1.52
N VAL A 231 -18.42 6.71 1.24
CA VAL A 231 -17.66 5.70 0.48
C VAL A 231 -17.64 4.36 1.23
N TRP A 232 -17.46 4.38 2.54
CA TRP A 232 -17.51 3.17 3.37
C TRP A 232 -18.87 2.48 3.30
N LYS A 233 -19.96 3.25 3.25
CA LYS A 233 -21.31 2.68 3.09
C LYS A 233 -21.43 1.99 1.73
N GLU A 234 -21.07 2.68 0.65
CA GLU A 234 -21.06 2.13 -0.72
C GLU A 234 -20.25 0.83 -0.80
N TYR A 235 -19.04 0.84 -0.24
CA TYR A 235 -18.17 -0.32 -0.16
C TYR A 235 -18.78 -1.47 0.65
N LYS A 236 -19.34 -1.19 1.84
CA LYS A 236 -20.01 -2.22 2.66
C LYS A 236 -21.25 -2.81 1.98
N ASP A 237 -22.03 -1.98 1.31
CA ASP A 237 -23.21 -2.40 0.56
C ASP A 237 -22.77 -3.34 -0.59
N TYR A 238 -21.72 -2.98 -1.34
CA TYR A 238 -21.16 -3.81 -2.40
C TYR A 238 -20.67 -5.17 -1.90
N ILE A 239 -19.74 -5.18 -0.94
CA ILE A 239 -19.12 -6.44 -0.47
C ILE A 239 -20.10 -7.34 0.29
N SER A 240 -21.27 -6.83 0.71
CA SER A 240 -22.32 -7.66 1.31
C SER A 240 -22.97 -8.61 0.31
N GLY A 241 -22.94 -8.26 -0.99
CA GLY A 241 -23.41 -9.10 -2.09
C GLY A 241 -22.29 -9.94 -2.74
N ALA A 242 -21.03 -9.62 -2.48
CA ALA A 242 -19.89 -10.34 -3.05
C ALA A 242 -19.59 -11.65 -2.28
N PRO A 243 -19.08 -12.70 -2.96
CA PRO A 243 -18.60 -13.91 -2.29
C PRO A 243 -17.49 -13.59 -1.28
N SER A 244 -17.67 -14.03 -0.04
CA SER A 244 -16.68 -13.87 1.04
C SER A 244 -15.72 -15.05 1.17
N LEU A 245 -15.96 -16.12 0.40
CA LEU A 245 -15.25 -17.40 0.45
C LEU A 245 -14.94 -17.89 -0.97
N PRO A 246 -13.97 -18.80 -1.13
CA PRO A 246 -13.68 -19.40 -2.42
C PRO A 246 -14.91 -20.01 -3.08
N MET A 247 -15.03 -19.85 -4.41
CA MET A 247 -16.10 -20.48 -5.19
C MET A 247 -15.88 -21.98 -5.38
N ARG A 248 -14.63 -22.44 -5.28
CA ARG A 248 -14.21 -23.84 -5.39
C ARG A 248 -13.26 -24.18 -4.26
N GLY A 249 -13.30 -25.44 -3.84
CA GLY A 249 -12.49 -25.95 -2.74
C GLY A 249 -13.08 -25.64 -1.37
N PRO A 250 -12.29 -25.82 -0.30
CA PRO A 250 -12.70 -25.50 1.06
C PRO A 250 -13.11 -24.04 1.25
N ALA A 251 -14.02 -23.81 2.20
CA ALA A 251 -14.50 -22.49 2.63
C ALA A 251 -13.44 -21.70 3.45
N LYS A 252 -12.21 -21.59 2.94
CA LYS A 252 -11.07 -20.89 3.54
C LYS A 252 -10.08 -20.50 2.45
N TRP A 253 -9.71 -19.22 2.37
CA TRP A 253 -8.75 -18.71 1.39
C TRP A 253 -7.32 -19.25 1.57
N ASP A 254 -6.95 -19.52 2.82
CA ASP A 254 -5.60 -19.96 3.20
C ASP A 254 -5.38 -21.43 2.81
N ILE A 255 -4.70 -21.64 1.68
CA ILE A 255 -4.37 -22.95 1.09
C ILE A 255 -3.42 -23.72 2.00
N SER A 256 -2.55 -23.05 2.76
CA SER A 256 -1.65 -23.72 3.73
C SER A 256 -2.44 -24.52 4.78
N LYS A 257 -3.69 -24.14 5.04
CA LYS A 257 -4.62 -24.82 5.96
C LYS A 257 -5.49 -25.88 5.27
N TRP A 258 -5.38 -26.08 3.97
CA TRP A 258 -6.09 -27.14 3.26
C TRP A 258 -5.39 -28.48 3.54
N THR A 259 -6.16 -29.53 3.77
CA THR A 259 -5.66 -30.90 3.86
C THR A 259 -5.19 -31.38 2.49
N ALA A 260 -4.34 -32.41 2.45
CA ALA A 260 -3.90 -33.02 1.18
C ALA A 260 -5.09 -33.50 0.33
N ALA A 261 -6.13 -34.07 0.97
CA ALA A 261 -7.34 -34.50 0.27
C ALA A 261 -8.14 -33.33 -0.33
N GLU A 262 -8.12 -32.17 0.33
CA GLU A 262 -8.77 -30.94 -0.16
C GLU A 262 -7.99 -30.31 -1.33
N ARG A 263 -6.66 -30.47 -1.38
CA ARG A 263 -5.80 -29.91 -2.45
C ARG A 263 -5.77 -30.77 -3.69
N ARG A 264 -5.78 -32.10 -3.54
CA ARG A 264 -5.64 -33.08 -4.62
C ARG A 264 -6.44 -32.77 -5.90
N PRO A 265 -7.71 -32.32 -5.86
CA PRO A 265 -8.47 -32.03 -7.09
C PRO A 265 -7.96 -30.83 -7.90
N PHE A 266 -7.05 -30.03 -7.34
CA PHE A 266 -6.53 -28.81 -7.91
C PHE A 266 -5.01 -28.87 -8.17
N GLU A 267 -4.36 -29.99 -7.87
CA GLU A 267 -2.95 -30.23 -8.21
C GLU A 267 -2.83 -30.45 -9.72
N PHE A 268 -1.77 -29.92 -10.35
CA PHE A 268 -1.57 -30.07 -11.80
C PHE A 268 -1.56 -31.55 -12.25
N ASP A 269 -0.98 -32.43 -11.44
CA ASP A 269 -0.92 -33.88 -11.70
C ASP A 269 -2.28 -34.59 -11.66
N ALA A 270 -3.32 -33.93 -11.14
CA ALA A 270 -4.67 -34.47 -11.03
C ALA A 270 -5.65 -33.92 -12.07
N MET A 271 -5.21 -32.98 -12.91
CA MET A 271 -5.99 -32.39 -14.00
C MET A 271 -5.75 -33.14 -15.31
N ASP A 272 -6.26 -34.38 -15.38
CA ASP A 272 -6.42 -35.14 -16.63
C ASP A 272 -7.66 -34.69 -17.42
#